data_AF-A0A937QL53-F1
#
_entry.id   AF-A0A937QL53-F1
#
_cell.length_a   1.000
_cell.length_b   1.000
_cell.length_c   1.000
_cell.angle_alpha   90.00
_cell.angle_beta   90.00
_cell.angle_gamma   90.00
#
_symmetry.space_group_name_H-M   'P 1'
#
loop_
_entity.id
_entity.type
_entity.pdbx_description
1 polymer ?
#
loop_
_entity_poly.entity_id
_entity_poly.type
_entity_poly.pdbx_seq_one_letter_code
_entity_poly.pdbx_strand_id
1 'polypeptide(L)'
;MFSYANRIDGFFGHIDNVDKISCRPDFAIGVYSGYLKAKGSDQIAPGLRIPAGTPPIFLAHGGDDIISPPEHSVLMYLALKKSGVPAELHIYATAAHDFGVRPSDHPCSTWAQACATWLRHQGFLKPPRQTH
;
A
#
# COMPACT_ATOMS: atom_id res chain seq x y z
N MET A 1 0.69 -7.86 11.92
CA MET A 1 1.21 -7.57 13.27
C MET A 1 2.47 -6.73 13.07
N PHE A 2 2.36 -5.40 13.19
CA PHE A 2 3.53 -4.52 13.11
C PHE A 2 3.99 -4.25 14.54
N SER A 3 5.13 -4.84 14.92
CA SER A 3 5.79 -4.54 16.19
C SER A 3 6.67 -3.31 16.00
N TYR A 4 6.39 -2.25 16.76
CA TYR A 4 7.32 -1.15 16.98
C TYR A 4 8.08 -1.46 18.27
N ALA A 5 9.40 -1.61 18.16
CA ALA A 5 10.27 -1.57 19.34
C ALA A 5 10.41 -0.11 19.78
N ASN A 6 9.83 0.20 20.94
CA ASN A 6 10.21 1.41 21.67
C ASN A 6 11.66 1.26 22.14
N ARG A 7 12.39 2.36 22.00
CA ARG A 7 13.77 2.58 22.45
C ARG A 7 13.93 2.12 23.91
N ILE A 8 14.67 1.04 24.10
CA ILE A 8 15.29 0.66 25.38
C ILE A 8 16.76 1.03 25.27
N ASP A 9 17.11 2.17 25.84
CA ASP A 9 18.51 2.55 26.02
C ASP A 9 19.10 1.61 27.09
N GLY A 10 19.88 0.62 26.67
CA GLY A 10 20.59 -0.26 27.58
C GLY A 10 21.15 -1.51 26.92
N PHE A 11 22.47 -1.54 26.76
CA PHE A 11 23.30 -2.70 26.43
C PHE A 11 23.16 -3.26 25.01
N PHE A 12 23.81 -2.62 24.03
CA PHE A 12 24.73 -3.20 23.03
C PHE A 12 25.07 -2.06 22.05
N GLY A 13 26.32 -1.60 22.08
CA GLY A 13 26.77 -0.50 21.20
C GLY A 13 26.77 -0.93 19.74
N HIS A 14 26.44 0.00 18.83
CA HIS A 14 26.51 -0.16 17.37
C HIS A 14 27.71 -1.01 16.93
N ILE A 15 27.46 -2.17 16.33
CA ILE A 15 28.51 -3.14 16.00
C ILE A 15 28.96 -2.98 14.54
N ASP A 16 28.10 -2.52 13.61
CA ASP A 16 28.51 -2.34 12.21
C ASP A 16 27.71 -1.28 11.42
N ASN A 17 28.07 -1.09 10.15
CA ASN A 17 27.49 -0.07 9.26
C ASN A 17 26.05 -0.39 8.79
N VAL A 18 25.53 -1.59 9.05
CA VAL A 18 24.16 -1.98 8.64
C VAL A 18 23.12 -1.25 9.48
N ASP A 19 23.42 -0.97 10.74
CA ASP A 19 22.56 -0.20 11.66
C ASP A 19 22.32 1.26 11.22
N LYS A 20 23.10 1.76 10.26
CA LYS A 20 22.93 3.11 9.69
C LYS A 20 21.98 3.16 8.50
N ILE A 21 21.59 1.99 7.96
CA ILE A 21 20.71 1.89 6.81
C ILE A 21 19.26 1.82 7.33
N SER A 22 18.42 2.76 6.91
CA SER A 22 17.02 2.78 7.34
C SER A 22 16.28 1.56 6.81
N CYS A 23 15.67 0.76 7.70
CA CYS A 23 14.82 -0.38 7.32
C CYS A 23 13.42 0.03 6.82
N ARG A 24 13.17 1.33 6.62
CA ARG A 24 11.86 1.81 6.16
C ARG A 24 11.67 1.47 4.67
N PRO A 25 10.49 0.99 4.25
CA PRO A 25 10.22 0.81 2.83
C PRO A 25 10.12 2.16 2.11
N ASP A 26 10.58 2.22 0.85
CA ASP A 26 10.49 3.41 0.00
C ASP A 26 9.08 3.64 -0.56
N PHE A 27 8.27 2.58 -0.66
CA PHE A 27 6.87 2.61 -1.07
C PHE A 27 6.12 1.40 -0.50
N ALA A 28 4.78 1.44 -0.52
CA ALA A 28 3.93 0.29 -0.23
C ALA A 28 2.88 0.07 -1.32
N ILE A 29 2.52 -1.18 -1.57
CA ILE A 29 1.48 -1.59 -2.52
C ILE A 29 0.51 -2.49 -1.76
N GLY A 30 -0.75 -2.06 -1.64
CA GLY A 30 -1.83 -2.84 -1.05
C GLY A 30 -2.84 -3.27 -2.11
N VAL A 31 -2.99 -4.57 -2.32
CA VAL A 31 -3.97 -5.13 -3.27
C VAL A 31 -4.99 -5.93 -2.46
N TYR A 32 -6.29 -5.69 -2.71
CA TYR A 32 -7.44 -6.31 -2.02
C TYR A 32 -7.24 -6.45 -0.49
N SER A 33 -6.73 -5.38 0.13
CA SER A 33 -6.27 -5.41 1.53
C SER A 33 -7.41 -5.39 2.53
N GLY A 34 -7.49 -6.43 3.37
CA GLY A 34 -8.44 -6.51 4.48
C GLY A 34 -7.97 -5.84 5.76
N TYR A 35 -8.87 -5.73 6.75
CA TYR A 35 -8.62 -5.26 8.12
C TYR A 35 -8.16 -3.80 8.27
N LEU A 36 -8.25 -2.98 7.22
CA LEU A 36 -7.92 -1.56 7.28
C LEU A 36 -9.04 -0.68 7.84
N LYS A 37 -10.27 -1.22 7.94
CA LYS A 37 -11.49 -0.55 8.39
C LYS A 37 -11.91 -1.14 9.73
N ALA A 38 -12.36 -0.29 10.64
CA ALA A 38 -12.95 -0.71 11.91
C ALA A 38 -14.30 -1.41 11.69
N LYS A 39 -14.58 -2.48 12.45
CA LYS A 39 -15.86 -3.17 12.37
C LYS A 39 -16.99 -2.24 12.82
N GLY A 40 -18.02 -2.08 11.98
CA GLY A 40 -19.22 -1.31 12.32
C GLY A 40 -19.05 0.21 12.27
N SER A 41 -17.95 0.75 11.73
CA SER A 41 -17.79 2.20 11.55
C SER A 41 -17.01 2.55 10.29
N ASP A 42 -17.21 3.77 9.77
CA ASP A 42 -16.48 4.28 8.60
C ASP A 42 -15.17 4.99 9.00
N GLN A 43 -14.38 4.29 9.82
CA GLN A 43 -13.07 4.73 10.27
C GLN A 43 -12.02 3.65 10.00
N ILE A 44 -10.74 4.06 9.91
CA ILE A 44 -9.65 3.10 9.86
C ILE A 44 -9.58 2.26 11.14
N ALA A 45 -9.02 1.06 11.07
CA ALA A 45 -8.93 0.16 12.21
C ALA A 45 -8.24 0.84 13.42
N PRO A 46 -8.68 0.64 14.68
CA PRO A 46 -8.21 1.42 15.84
C PRO A 46 -6.70 1.32 16.15
N GLY A 47 -6.03 0.29 15.63
CA GLY A 47 -4.58 0.10 15.76
C GLY A 47 -3.76 0.63 14.59
N LEU A 48 -4.41 1.09 13.51
CA LEU A 48 -3.74 1.57 12.32
C LEU A 48 -3.30 3.02 12.51
N ARG A 49 -1.99 3.26 12.43
CA ARG A 49 -1.39 4.58 12.55
C ARG A 49 -0.68 4.95 11.26
N ILE A 50 -0.73 6.23 10.91
CA ILE A 50 0.00 6.80 9.77
C ILE A 50 1.04 7.76 10.34
N PRO A 51 2.22 7.27 10.76
CA PRO A 51 3.26 8.11 11.32
C PRO A 51 3.87 9.05 10.27
N ALA A 52 4.56 10.10 10.76
CA ALA A 52 5.38 10.94 9.90
C ALA A 52 6.43 10.09 9.17
N GLY A 53 6.64 10.35 7.88
CA GLY A 53 7.55 9.57 7.05
C GLY A 53 6.98 8.25 6.53
N THR A 54 5.66 8.01 6.66
CA THR A 54 4.97 6.96 5.89
C THR A 54 5.26 7.16 4.40
N PRO A 55 5.72 6.12 3.67
CA PRO A 55 6.07 6.26 2.27
C PRO A 55 4.83 6.37 1.37
N PRO A 56 4.99 6.74 0.09
CA PRO A 56 3.90 6.69 -0.88
C PRO A 56 3.25 5.31 -0.97
N ILE A 57 1.93 5.25 -1.09
CA ILE A 57 1.17 4.00 -1.11
C ILE A 57 0.28 3.90 -2.35
N PHE A 58 0.38 2.79 -3.08
CA PHE A 58 -0.54 2.40 -4.14
C PHE A 58 -1.56 1.39 -3.60
N LEU A 59 -2.84 1.57 -3.93
CA LEU A 59 -3.92 0.70 -3.53
C LEU A 59 -4.71 0.23 -4.76
N ALA A 60 -5.02 -1.07 -4.83
CA ALA A 60 -5.95 -1.64 -5.80
C ALA A 60 -6.96 -2.56 -5.10
N HIS A 61 -8.24 -2.48 -5.45
CA HIS A 61 -9.29 -3.31 -4.84
C HIS A 61 -10.35 -3.71 -5.86
N GLY A 62 -11.00 -4.85 -5.65
CA GLY A 62 -12.21 -5.23 -6.35
C GLY A 62 -13.45 -4.59 -5.73
N GLY A 63 -14.38 -4.13 -6.56
CA GLY A 63 -15.64 -3.53 -6.10
C GLY A 63 -16.66 -4.57 -5.62
N ASP A 64 -16.61 -5.78 -6.18
CA ASP A 64 -17.45 -6.93 -5.80
C ASP A 64 -16.74 -7.86 -4.80
N ASP A 65 -15.71 -7.37 -4.11
CA ASP A 65 -14.98 -8.12 -3.10
C ASP A 65 -15.81 -8.28 -1.82
N ILE A 66 -16.42 -9.46 -1.66
CA ILE A 66 -17.21 -9.80 -0.46
C ILE A 66 -16.36 -10.31 0.72
N ILE A 67 -15.09 -10.66 0.48
CA ILE A 67 -14.18 -11.20 1.51
C ILE A 67 -13.55 -10.06 2.28
N SER A 68 -13.11 -9.04 1.55
CA SER A 68 -12.57 -7.78 2.06
C SER A 68 -13.27 -6.65 1.31
N PRO A 69 -14.35 -6.06 1.87
CA PRO A 69 -15.06 -5.00 1.18
C PRO A 69 -14.15 -3.82 0.79
N PRO A 70 -14.34 -3.21 -0.40
CA PRO A 70 -13.45 -2.18 -0.95
C PRO A 70 -13.30 -0.95 -0.05
N GLU A 71 -14.23 -0.71 0.88
CA GLU A 71 -14.17 0.34 1.89
C GLU A 71 -12.89 0.27 2.73
N HIS A 72 -12.27 -0.91 2.86
CA HIS A 72 -10.95 -1.05 3.47
C HIS A 72 -9.90 -0.16 2.78
N SER A 73 -9.80 -0.23 1.44
CA SER A 73 -8.86 0.61 0.69
C SER A 73 -9.33 2.06 0.58
N VAL A 74 -10.64 2.31 0.46
CA VAL A 74 -11.18 3.67 0.38
C VAL A 74 -10.87 4.47 1.65
N LEU A 75 -11.15 3.89 2.83
CA LEU A 75 -10.90 4.58 4.10
C LEU A 75 -9.40 4.76 4.36
N MET A 76 -8.56 3.79 3.97
CA MET A 76 -7.12 3.93 4.06
C MET A 76 -6.60 5.06 3.15
N TYR A 77 -7.08 5.14 1.91
CA TYR A 77 -6.74 6.23 1.00
C TYR A 77 -7.11 7.60 1.59
N LEU A 78 -8.33 7.73 2.12
CA LEU A 78 -8.77 8.97 2.76
C LEU A 78 -7.91 9.34 3.97
N ALA A 79 -7.53 8.36 4.79
CA ALA A 79 -6.65 8.58 5.93
C ALA A 79 -5.24 9.04 5.49
N LEU A 80 -4.65 8.39 4.48
CA LEU A 80 -3.36 8.77 3.90
C LEU A 80 -3.39 10.21 3.36
N LYS A 81 -4.45 10.56 2.61
CA LYS A 81 -4.64 11.92 2.08
C LYS A 81 -4.74 12.95 3.19
N LYS A 82 -5.50 12.68 4.26
CA LYS A 82 -5.60 13.55 5.43
C LYS A 82 -4.25 13.75 6.15
N SER A 83 -3.40 12.73 6.14
CA SER A 83 -2.05 12.78 6.70
C SER A 83 -0.99 13.35 5.76
N GLY A 84 -1.38 13.82 4.56
CA GLY A 84 -0.44 14.37 3.57
C GLY A 84 0.47 13.33 2.91
N VAL A 85 0.17 12.03 3.06
CA VAL A 85 0.94 10.96 2.43
C VAL A 85 0.49 10.81 0.97
N PRO A 86 1.42 10.82 0.00
CA PRO A 86 1.08 10.54 -1.40
C PRO A 86 0.46 9.15 -1.54
N ALA A 87 -0.72 9.08 -2.15
CA ALA A 87 -1.42 7.81 -2.36
C ALA A 87 -2.17 7.80 -3.69
N GLU A 88 -2.32 6.60 -4.26
CA GLU A 88 -3.13 6.33 -5.45
C GLU A 88 -4.05 5.13 -5.18
N LEU A 89 -5.30 5.19 -5.63
CA LEU A 89 -6.30 4.16 -5.42
C LEU A 89 -7.02 3.80 -6.72
N HIS A 90 -7.07 2.51 -7.03
CA HIS A 90 -7.85 1.92 -8.12
C HIS A 90 -8.92 0.99 -7.56
N ILE A 91 -10.18 1.20 -7.93
CA ILE A 91 -11.29 0.29 -7.63
C ILE A 91 -11.81 -0.30 -8.94
N TYR A 92 -11.74 -1.62 -9.06
CA TYR A 92 -12.24 -2.36 -10.23
C TYR A 92 -13.64 -2.86 -9.95
N ALA A 93 -14.65 -2.15 -10.46
CA ALA A 93 -16.06 -2.31 -10.10
C ALA A 93 -16.53 -3.76 -9.94
N THR A 94 -16.25 -4.62 -10.91
CA THR A 94 -16.77 -6.00 -10.96
C THR A 94 -15.77 -7.09 -10.55
N ALA A 95 -14.60 -6.70 -10.01
CA ALA A 95 -13.62 -7.69 -9.58
C ALA A 95 -13.96 -8.20 -8.17
N ALA A 96 -13.92 -9.52 -8.00
CA ALA A 96 -13.96 -10.18 -6.70
C ALA A 96 -12.58 -10.14 -6.01
N HIS A 97 -12.50 -10.74 -4.82
CA HIS A 97 -11.23 -10.96 -4.13
C HIS A 97 -10.24 -11.77 -4.99
N ASP A 98 -8.95 -11.52 -4.80
CA ASP A 98 -7.84 -12.29 -5.39
C ASP A 98 -7.85 -12.39 -6.93
N PHE A 99 -8.08 -11.28 -7.62
CA PHE A 99 -8.03 -11.25 -9.09
C PHE A 99 -6.64 -11.51 -9.71
N GLY A 100 -5.58 -11.54 -8.90
CA GLY A 100 -4.22 -11.90 -9.32
C GLY A 100 -3.62 -11.01 -10.43
N VAL A 101 -2.56 -11.48 -11.07
CA VAL A 101 -1.83 -10.75 -12.15
C VAL A 101 -2.00 -11.38 -13.54
N ARG A 102 -2.83 -12.43 -13.65
CA ARG A 102 -2.99 -13.14 -14.91
C ARG A 102 -3.73 -12.25 -15.92
N PRO A 103 -3.25 -12.15 -17.17
CA PRO A 103 -3.99 -11.45 -18.22
C PRO A 103 -5.40 -12.01 -18.36
N SER A 104 -6.36 -11.11 -18.53
CA SER A 104 -7.76 -11.42 -18.83
C SER A 104 -8.43 -10.20 -19.44
N ASP A 105 -9.60 -10.42 -20.04
CA ASP A 105 -10.43 -9.33 -20.58
C ASP A 105 -11.12 -8.51 -19.49
N HIS A 106 -10.99 -8.92 -18.22
CA HIS A 106 -11.53 -8.16 -17.10
C HIS A 106 -10.65 -6.94 -16.79
N PRO A 107 -11.21 -5.72 -16.59
CA PRO A 107 -10.42 -4.50 -16.40
C PRO A 107 -9.39 -4.58 -15.27
N CYS A 108 -9.67 -5.36 -14.22
CA CYS A 108 -8.73 -5.57 -13.11
C CYS A 108 -7.40 -6.15 -13.55
N SER A 109 -7.29 -6.86 -14.68
CA SER A 109 -6.02 -7.40 -15.18
C SER A 109 -4.97 -6.30 -15.45
N THR A 110 -5.40 -5.04 -15.58
CA THR A 110 -4.53 -3.88 -15.82
C THR A 110 -3.85 -3.32 -14.56
N TRP A 111 -4.20 -3.78 -13.36
CA TRP A 111 -3.72 -3.18 -12.11
C TRP A 111 -2.20 -3.20 -11.97
N ALA A 112 -1.54 -4.26 -12.44
CA ALA A 112 -0.09 -4.38 -12.38
C ALA A 112 0.57 -3.35 -13.31
N GLN A 113 -0.05 -3.05 -14.46
CA GLN A 113 0.41 -2.01 -15.37
C GLN A 113 0.18 -0.61 -14.77
N ALA A 114 -0.95 -0.37 -14.12
CA ALA A 114 -1.23 0.86 -13.39
C ALA A 114 -0.18 1.08 -12.29
N CYS A 115 0.08 0.04 -11.47
CA CYS A 115 1.11 0.06 -10.44
C CYS A 115 2.51 0.34 -11.00
N ALA A 116 2.89 -0.33 -12.11
CA ALA A 116 4.18 -0.07 -12.77
C ALA A 116 4.28 1.38 -13.29
N THR A 117 3.18 1.94 -13.79
CA THR A 117 3.11 3.33 -14.26
C THR A 117 3.28 4.30 -13.09
N TRP A 118 2.57 4.05 -11.98
CA TRP A 118 2.72 4.79 -10.74
C TRP A 118 4.16 4.74 -10.22
N LEU A 119 4.78 3.57 -10.14
CA LEU A 119 6.17 3.42 -9.71
C LEU A 119 7.16 4.20 -10.59
N ARG A 120 6.94 4.27 -11.90
CA ARG A 120 7.74 5.12 -12.81
C ARG A 120 7.54 6.60 -12.50
N HIS A 121 6.31 7.02 -12.27
CA HIS A 121 6.00 8.41 -11.91
C HIS A 121 6.63 8.81 -10.57
N GLN A 122 6.72 7.89 -9.61
CA GLN A 122 7.44 8.08 -8.34
C GLN A 122 8.98 8.01 -8.50
N GLY A 123 9.50 7.66 -9.68
CA GLY A 123 10.93 7.52 -9.94
C GLY A 123 11.56 6.20 -9.49
N PHE A 124 10.77 5.22 -9.06
CA PHE A 124 11.26 3.90 -8.62
C PHE A 124 11.56 2.94 -9.77
N LEU A 125 10.92 3.12 -10.93
CA LEU A 125 11.17 2.32 -12.13
C LEU A 125 11.65 3.19 -13.29
N LYS A 126 12.56 2.62 -14.09
CA LYS A 126 13.01 3.26 -15.33
C LYS A 126 11.87 3.31 -16.36
N PRO A 127 11.88 4.31 -17.27
CA PRO A 127 10.97 4.33 -18.41
C PRO A 127 11.06 3.03 -19.23
N PRO A 128 9.98 2.61 -19.91
CA PRO A 128 10.07 1.50 -20.85
C PRO A 128 11.14 1.81 -21.90
N ARG A 129 11.96 0.82 -22.24
CA ARG A 129 12.94 0.96 -23.30
C ARG A 129 12.16 1.12 -24.62
N GLN A 130 12.26 2.27 -25.28
CA GLN A 130 11.64 2.45 -26.59
C GLN A 130 12.36 1.56 -27.59
N THR A 131 11.67 0.57 -28.12
CA THR A 131 12.12 -0.19 -29.28
C THR A 131 11.60 0.53 -30.52
N HIS A 132 12.51 1.14 -31.27
CA HIS A 132 12.23 1.66 -32.61
C HIS A 132 12.14 0.52 -33.62
#